data_AF-A0A6J4K1Z3-F1
#
_entry.id   AF-A0A6J4K1Z3-F1
#
_cell.length_a   1.000
_cell.length_b   1.000
_cell.length_c   1.000
_cell.angle_alpha   90.00
_cell.angle_beta   90.00
_cell.angle_gamma   90.00
#
_symmetry.space_group_name_H-M   'P 1'
#
loop_
_entity.id
_entity.type
_entity.pdbx_description
1 polymer ?
#
loop_
_entity_poly.entity_id
_entity_poly.type
_entity_poly.pdbx_seq_one_letter_code
_entity_poly.pdbx_strand_id
1 'polypeptide(L)'
;GLTPRGRARAGAGRVPAGRDRPREGTRAGPGCARFFAVQELQQYVAETADRLGLHATPATLLLDLQARVGALADEVVRATQHGRRPFRPGQDWEVLLGDLAFAVVTLADQTGVDTDRALRVAADRMYRSAMAQQRQQPAAESWPFSG
;
A
#
# COMPACT_ATOMS: atom_id res chain seq x y z
N GLY A 1 64.94 6.95 35.01
CA GLY A 1 64.62 8.09 34.14
C GLY A 1 63.66 9.00 34.86
N LEU A 2 63.99 10.28 34.96
CA LEU A 2 63.28 11.31 35.73
C LEU A 2 61.91 11.67 35.12
N THR A 3 60.93 11.98 35.97
CA THR A 3 59.74 12.80 35.64
C THR A 3 60.13 14.28 35.51
N PRO A 4 59.35 15.12 34.78
CA PRO A 4 58.41 15.98 35.51
C PRO A 4 57.08 16.30 34.81
N ARG A 5 56.17 16.80 35.65
CA ARG A 5 54.84 17.37 35.39
C ARG A 5 54.86 18.59 34.46
N GLY A 6 53.81 18.76 33.66
CA GLY A 6 53.38 20.03 33.06
C GLY A 6 51.92 20.34 33.41
N ARG A 7 51.64 21.57 33.87
CA ARG A 7 50.38 22.09 34.42
C ARG A 7 49.90 23.29 33.60
N ALA A 8 48.58 23.51 33.57
CA ALA A 8 47.85 24.78 33.29
C ALA A 8 47.77 25.21 31.81
N ARG A 9 46.75 25.92 31.28
CA ARG A 9 45.69 26.84 31.78
C ARG A 9 44.45 26.70 30.87
N ALA A 10 43.21 26.70 31.40
CA ALA A 10 42.32 27.86 31.55
C ALA A 10 42.28 28.84 30.35
N GLY A 11 41.21 28.75 29.55
CA GLY A 11 40.79 29.76 28.58
C GLY A 11 39.29 30.04 28.74
N ALA A 12 38.97 31.21 29.29
CA ALA A 12 37.63 31.76 29.39
C ALA A 12 37.16 32.27 28.01
N GLY A 13 35.87 32.15 27.69
CA GLY A 13 35.38 32.66 26.41
C GLY A 13 33.89 32.52 26.15
N ARG A 14 33.09 33.35 26.84
CA ARG A 14 31.93 34.08 26.32
C ARG A 14 30.66 33.31 25.90
N VAL A 15 29.59 33.53 26.67
CA VAL A 15 28.17 33.38 26.28
C VAL A 15 27.73 34.59 25.45
N PRO A 16 26.97 34.38 24.36
CA PRO A 16 25.72 35.11 24.17
C PRO A 16 24.58 34.12 23.81
N ALA A 17 23.48 34.12 24.56
CA ALA A 17 22.28 34.92 24.32
C ALA A 17 21.50 34.52 23.04
N GLY A 18 20.45 33.74 23.26
CA GLY A 18 19.17 33.82 22.55
C GLY A 18 19.14 33.39 21.08
N ARG A 19 18.44 32.27 20.82
CA ARG A 19 17.41 32.21 19.77
C ARG A 19 16.55 30.95 19.95
N ASP A 20 15.32 31.22 20.34
CA ASP A 20 14.10 30.65 19.77
C ASP A 20 14.03 29.13 19.62
N ARG A 21 13.29 28.51 20.56
CA ARG A 21 12.37 27.43 20.17
C ARG A 21 11.30 28.05 19.26
N PRO A 22 10.94 27.36 18.18
CA PRO A 22 9.60 26.77 18.14
C PRO A 22 9.70 25.25 17.94
N ARG A 23 8.88 24.46 18.64
CA ARG A 23 7.62 23.87 18.13
C ARG A 23 7.91 23.03 16.88
N GLU A 24 7.63 21.74 16.84
CA GLU A 24 6.38 21.10 17.17
C GLU A 24 6.65 19.62 17.13
N GLY A 25 6.00 18.83 17.99
CA GLY A 25 5.86 17.42 17.72
C GLY A 25 5.22 17.29 16.34
N THR A 26 5.97 16.80 15.36
CA THR A 26 5.39 16.29 14.13
C THR A 26 4.56 15.08 14.54
N ARG A 27 3.31 15.34 14.91
CA ARG A 27 2.26 14.35 14.73
C ARG A 27 2.26 14.10 13.24
N ALA A 28 2.97 13.06 12.81
CA ALA A 28 2.74 12.43 11.53
C ALA A 28 1.23 12.26 11.45
N GLY A 29 0.57 13.06 10.60
CA GLY A 29 -0.86 12.93 10.42
C GLY A 29 -1.17 11.47 10.03
N PRO A 30 -2.38 10.97 10.30
CA PRO A 30 -2.77 9.60 9.96
C PRO A 30 -2.61 9.27 8.46
N GLY A 31 -2.40 10.27 7.61
CA GLY A 31 -1.96 10.10 6.22
C GLY A 31 -0.59 9.43 6.10
N CYS A 32 0.47 9.95 6.74
CA CYS A 32 1.83 9.40 6.60
C CYS A 32 1.92 7.94 7.01
N ALA A 33 1.26 7.54 8.11
CA ALA A 33 1.32 6.17 8.61
C ALA A 33 0.76 5.13 7.63
N ARG A 34 -0.27 5.47 6.84
CA ARG A 34 -0.79 4.58 5.78
C ARG A 34 0.13 4.50 4.57
N PHE A 35 0.87 5.57 4.30
CA PHE A 35 1.70 5.68 3.10
C PHE A 35 3.00 4.89 3.20
N PHE A 36 3.62 4.85 4.38
CA PHE A 36 4.75 3.97 4.62
C PHE A 36 4.36 2.48 4.52
N ALA A 37 3.14 2.13 4.93
CA ALA A 37 2.69 0.73 4.97
C ALA A 37 2.65 0.03 3.59
N VAL A 38 2.28 0.72 2.51
CA VAL A 38 2.21 0.09 1.16
C VAL A 38 3.61 -0.15 0.59
N GLN A 39 4.53 0.79 0.78
CA GLN A 39 5.92 0.61 0.37
C GLN A 39 6.62 -0.46 1.22
N GLU A 40 6.39 -0.47 2.53
CA GLU A 40 6.89 -1.52 3.44
C GLU A 40 6.38 -2.91 3.03
N LEU A 41 5.10 -3.01 2.64
CA LEU A 41 4.53 -4.25 2.13
C LEU A 41 5.17 -4.68 0.81
N GLN A 42 5.39 -3.75 -0.13
CA GLN A 42 6.07 -4.05 -1.39
C GLN A 42 7.49 -4.56 -1.13
N GLN A 43 8.22 -3.93 -0.21
CA GLN A 43 9.56 -4.36 0.17
C GLN A 43 9.55 -5.75 0.83
N TYR A 44 8.60 -6.01 1.74
CA TYR A 44 8.44 -7.32 2.36
C TYR A 44 8.15 -8.43 1.34
N VAL A 45 7.31 -8.16 0.34
CA VAL A 45 7.01 -9.11 -0.74
C VAL A 45 8.23 -9.34 -1.62
N ALA A 46 8.95 -8.28 -2.01
CA ALA A 46 10.18 -8.39 -2.78
C ALA A 46 11.23 -9.25 -2.06
N GLU A 47 11.51 -8.97 -0.78
CA GLU A 47 12.42 -9.78 0.02
C GLU A 47 11.97 -11.24 0.16
N THR A 48 10.66 -11.48 0.24
CA THR A 48 10.11 -12.84 0.29
C THR A 48 10.28 -13.56 -1.05
N ALA A 49 10.03 -12.88 -2.16
CA ALA A 49 10.21 -13.42 -3.51
C ALA A 49 11.68 -13.75 -3.78
N ASP A 50 12.61 -12.88 -3.36
CA ASP A 50 14.05 -13.10 -3.45
C ASP A 50 14.45 -14.37 -2.69
N ARG A 51 14.01 -14.50 -1.42
CA ARG A 51 14.35 -15.64 -0.55
C ARG A 51 13.82 -16.98 -1.07
N LEU A 52 12.66 -16.94 -1.72
CA LEU A 52 12.00 -18.14 -2.25
C LEU A 52 12.35 -18.42 -3.73
N GLY A 53 13.11 -17.53 -4.39
CA GLY A 53 13.47 -17.67 -5.80
C GLY A 53 12.27 -17.55 -6.74
N LEU A 54 11.30 -16.70 -6.41
CA LEU A 54 10.02 -16.58 -7.13
C LEU A 54 10.07 -15.59 -8.31
N HIS A 55 11.25 -15.10 -8.67
CA HIS A 55 11.39 -14.25 -9.86
C HIS A 55 11.07 -15.03 -11.12
N ALA A 56 10.22 -14.43 -11.94
CA ALA A 56 9.87 -14.95 -13.24
C ALA A 56 9.65 -13.79 -14.22
N THR A 57 9.55 -14.11 -15.51
CA THR A 57 9.25 -13.08 -16.51
C THR A 57 7.89 -12.44 -16.22
N PRO A 58 7.68 -11.15 -16.56
CA PRO A 58 6.38 -10.50 -16.39
C PRO A 58 5.22 -11.27 -17.03
N ALA A 59 5.46 -11.94 -18.17
CA ALA A 59 4.47 -12.80 -18.81
C ALA A 59 4.07 -14.00 -17.94
N THR A 60 5.04 -14.64 -17.28
CA THR A 60 4.79 -15.77 -16.37
C THR A 60 4.02 -15.31 -15.13
N LEU A 61 4.42 -14.18 -14.55
CA LEU A 61 3.75 -13.61 -13.37
C LEU A 61 2.32 -13.16 -13.68
N LEU A 62 2.06 -12.68 -14.91
CA LEU A 62 0.70 -12.37 -15.35
C LEU A 62 -0.18 -13.64 -15.45
N LEU A 63 0.39 -14.76 -15.89
CA LEU A 63 -0.31 -16.05 -15.90
C LEU A 63 -0.56 -16.58 -14.49
N ASP A 64 0.40 -16.44 -13.56
CA ASP A 64 0.19 -16.77 -12.15
C ASP A 64 -0.93 -15.91 -11.56
N LEU A 65 -0.92 -14.60 -11.80
CA LEU A 65 -1.98 -13.69 -11.38
C LEU A 65 -3.37 -14.14 -11.89
N GLN A 66 -3.46 -14.53 -13.17
CA GLN A 66 -4.70 -15.08 -13.74
C GLN A 66 -5.14 -16.36 -13.02
N ALA A 67 -4.20 -17.24 -12.65
CA ALA A 67 -4.50 -18.44 -11.88
C ALA A 67 -5.03 -18.12 -10.47
N ARG A 68 -4.47 -17.11 -9.78
CA ARG A 68 -4.98 -16.65 -8.47
C ARG A 68 -6.42 -16.15 -8.54
N VAL A 69 -6.75 -15.39 -9.58
CA VAL A 69 -8.14 -14.96 -9.83
C VAL A 69 -9.05 -16.17 -10.08
N GLY A 70 -8.57 -17.17 -10.81
CA GLY A 70 -9.27 -18.44 -11.03
C GLY A 70 -9.56 -19.18 -9.71
N ALA A 71 -8.60 -19.23 -8.79
CA ALA A 71 -8.79 -19.86 -7.48
C ALA A 71 -9.86 -19.15 -6.64
N LEU A 72 -9.89 -17.81 -6.65
CA LEU A 72 -10.97 -17.05 -6.01
C LEU A 72 -12.33 -17.34 -6.63
N ALA A 73 -12.39 -17.43 -7.96
CA ALA A 73 -13.64 -17.76 -8.66
C ALA A 73 -14.14 -19.17 -8.30
N ASP A 74 -13.24 -20.16 -8.26
CA ASP A 74 -13.57 -21.52 -7.85
C ASP A 74 -14.08 -21.55 -6.41
N GLU A 75 -13.45 -20.82 -5.49
CA GLU A 75 -13.91 -20.72 -4.11
C GLU A 75 -15.31 -20.10 -4.02
N VAL A 76 -15.62 -19.07 -4.80
CA VAL A 76 -17.00 -18.53 -4.87
C VAL A 76 -17.97 -19.56 -5.41
N VAL A 77 -17.62 -20.31 -6.46
CA VAL A 77 -18.48 -21.36 -7.03
C VAL A 77 -18.75 -22.46 -6.00
N ARG A 78 -17.73 -22.94 -5.30
CA ARG A 78 -17.84 -23.93 -4.22
C ARG A 78 -18.65 -23.39 -3.05
N ALA A 79 -18.32 -22.20 -2.57
CA ALA A 79 -18.98 -21.54 -1.45
C ALA A 79 -20.45 -21.23 -1.73
N THR A 80 -20.85 -21.00 -2.99
CA THR A 80 -22.25 -20.78 -3.38
C THR A 80 -22.99 -22.04 -3.82
N GLN A 81 -22.34 -23.22 -3.81
CA GLN A 81 -22.87 -24.45 -4.42
C GLN A 81 -23.37 -24.20 -5.86
N HIS A 82 -22.52 -23.57 -6.68
CA HIS A 82 -22.86 -23.16 -8.05
C HIS A 82 -24.08 -22.22 -8.07
N GLY A 83 -24.10 -21.22 -7.18
CA GLY A 83 -25.16 -20.21 -7.10
C GLY A 83 -26.45 -20.63 -6.36
N ARG A 84 -26.54 -21.85 -5.83
CA ARG A 84 -27.71 -22.32 -5.07
C ARG A 84 -27.86 -21.70 -3.68
N ARG A 85 -26.80 -21.08 -3.16
CA ARG A 85 -26.83 -20.35 -1.89
C ARG A 85 -26.04 -19.04 -1.96
N PRO A 86 -26.37 -18.03 -1.13
CA PRO A 86 -25.61 -16.78 -1.06
C PRO A 86 -24.15 -17.02 -0.71
N PHE A 87 -23.25 -16.20 -1.27
CA PHE A 87 -21.84 -16.25 -0.92
C PHE A 87 -21.62 -15.83 0.54
N ARG A 88 -20.80 -16.61 1.24
CA ARG A 88 -20.28 -16.33 2.59
C ARG A 88 -18.79 -16.68 2.56
N PRO A 89 -17.89 -15.72 2.81
CA PRO A 89 -16.45 -15.99 2.84
C PRO A 89 -16.13 -17.14 3.81
N GLY A 90 -15.47 -18.17 3.31
CA GLY A 90 -14.92 -19.26 4.12
C GLY A 90 -13.56 -18.90 4.73
N GLN A 91 -12.97 -19.86 5.44
CA GLN A 91 -11.64 -19.67 6.06
C GLN A 91 -10.54 -19.44 5.02
N ASP A 92 -10.64 -20.06 3.84
CA ASP A 92 -9.65 -19.95 2.77
C ASP A 92 -9.71 -18.61 2.03
N TRP A 93 -10.79 -17.84 2.20
CA TRP A 93 -11.00 -16.59 1.45
C TRP A 93 -9.91 -15.55 1.72
N GLU A 94 -9.51 -15.42 2.98
CA GLU A 94 -8.44 -14.50 3.38
C GLU A 94 -7.09 -14.90 2.77
N VAL A 95 -6.79 -16.21 2.78
CA VAL A 95 -5.56 -16.77 2.20
C VAL A 95 -5.50 -16.49 0.70
N LEU A 96 -6.59 -16.77 -0.03
CA LEU A 96 -6.63 -16.58 -1.48
C LEU A 96 -6.52 -15.10 -1.89
N LEU A 97 -7.09 -14.19 -1.09
CA LEU A 97 -6.89 -12.75 -1.28
C LEU A 97 -5.44 -12.32 -1.00
N GLY A 98 -4.81 -12.90 0.02
CA GLY A 98 -3.39 -12.70 0.33
C GLY A 98 -2.49 -13.15 -0.82
N ASP A 99 -2.72 -14.35 -1.36
CA ASP A 99 -1.99 -14.88 -2.51
C ASP A 99 -2.16 -14.00 -3.76
N LEU A 100 -3.39 -13.52 -4.02
CA LEU A 100 -3.64 -12.59 -5.12
C LEU A 100 -2.86 -11.28 -4.94
N ALA A 101 -2.89 -10.71 -3.73
CA ALA A 101 -2.16 -9.49 -3.42
C ALA A 101 -0.64 -9.69 -3.58
N PHE A 102 -0.11 -10.81 -3.11
CA PHE A 102 1.30 -11.17 -3.28
C PHE A 102 1.69 -11.24 -4.76
N ALA A 103 0.87 -11.88 -5.60
CA ALA A 103 1.11 -11.98 -7.05
C ALA A 103 1.10 -10.60 -7.73
N VAL A 104 0.17 -9.71 -7.38
CA VAL A 104 0.12 -8.33 -7.90
C VAL A 104 1.38 -7.56 -7.54
N VAL A 105 1.78 -7.61 -6.26
CA VAL A 105 2.96 -6.87 -5.78
C VAL A 105 4.25 -7.43 -6.38
N THR A 106 4.35 -8.74 -6.54
CA THR A 106 5.50 -9.39 -7.21
C THR A 106 5.59 -8.96 -8.68
N LEU A 107 4.46 -8.91 -9.40
CA LEU A 107 4.43 -8.41 -10.77
C LEU A 107 4.81 -6.93 -10.86
N ALA A 108 4.33 -6.10 -9.93
CA ALA A 108 4.68 -4.68 -9.85
C ALA A 108 6.18 -4.49 -9.63
N ASP A 109 6.76 -5.21 -8.67
CA ASP A 109 8.20 -5.21 -8.41
C ASP A 109 9.02 -5.58 -9.67
N GLN A 110 8.69 -6.70 -10.31
CA GLN A 110 9.41 -7.18 -11.50
C GLN A 110 9.25 -6.28 -12.73
N THR A 111 8.28 -5.36 -12.72
CA THR A 111 8.06 -4.39 -13.79
C THR A 111 8.53 -2.99 -13.43
N GLY A 112 9.11 -2.79 -12.24
CA GLY A 112 9.58 -1.50 -11.76
C GLY A 112 8.46 -0.52 -11.42
N VAL A 113 7.26 -1.03 -11.10
CA VAL A 113 6.11 -0.22 -10.70
C VAL A 113 6.18 0.09 -9.20
N ASP A 114 6.12 1.38 -8.88
CA ASP A 114 5.88 1.87 -7.52
C ASP A 114 4.39 1.67 -7.18
N THR A 115 4.10 0.68 -6.35
CA THR A 115 2.72 0.27 -6.03
C THR A 115 1.98 1.36 -5.24
N ASP A 116 2.67 2.11 -4.36
CA ASP A 116 2.04 3.21 -3.62
C ASP A 116 1.60 4.31 -4.58
N ARG A 117 2.50 4.75 -5.47
CA ARG A 117 2.17 5.75 -6.49
C ARG A 117 1.07 5.25 -7.42
N ALA A 118 1.16 4.03 -7.91
CA ALA A 118 0.19 3.46 -8.85
C ALA A 118 -1.21 3.36 -8.24
N LEU A 119 -1.31 2.91 -6.98
CA LEU A 119 -2.59 2.78 -6.28
C LEU A 119 -3.25 4.14 -6.03
N ARG A 120 -2.49 5.19 -5.69
CA ARG A 120 -3.01 6.55 -5.56
C ARG A 120 -3.63 7.06 -6.86
N VAL A 121 -2.90 6.89 -7.98
CA VAL A 121 -3.38 7.31 -9.30
C VAL A 121 -4.68 6.57 -9.66
N ALA A 122 -4.75 5.27 -9.38
CA ALA A 122 -5.94 4.47 -9.61
C ALA A 122 -7.13 4.93 -8.74
N ALA A 123 -6.91 5.15 -7.44
CA ALA A 123 -7.93 5.59 -6.50
C ALA A 123 -8.49 6.97 -6.86
N ASP A 124 -7.61 7.93 -7.19
CA ASP A 124 -7.99 9.26 -7.67
C ASP A 124 -8.85 9.19 -8.93
N ARG A 125 -8.44 8.34 -9.89
CA ARG A 125 -9.21 8.12 -11.12
C ARG A 125 -10.60 7.56 -10.82
N MET A 126 -10.68 6.52 -9.98
CA MET A 126 -11.96 5.90 -9.59
C MET A 126 -12.88 6.90 -8.88
N TYR A 127 -12.36 7.68 -7.94
CA TYR A 127 -13.12 8.71 -7.24
C TYR A 127 -13.70 9.75 -8.21
N ARG A 128 -12.88 10.25 -9.13
CA ARG A 128 -13.32 11.22 -10.15
C ARG A 128 -14.38 10.62 -11.07
N SER A 129 -14.21 9.36 -11.50
CA SER A 129 -15.18 8.66 -12.34
C SER A 129 -16.52 8.46 -11.62
N ALA A 130 -16.52 8.05 -10.35
CA ALA A 130 -17.74 7.89 -9.56
C ALA A 130 -18.50 9.22 -9.42
N MET A 131 -17.79 10.31 -9.10
CA MET A 131 -18.38 11.65 -8.98
C MET A 131 -18.89 12.22 -10.31
N ALA A 132 -18.32 11.80 -11.44
CA ALA A 132 -18.83 12.17 -12.77
C ALA A 132 -20.12 11.40 -13.10
N GLN A 133 -20.15 10.09 -12.85
CA GLN A 133 -21.33 9.25 -13.08
C GLN A 133 -22.52 9.69 -12.22
N GLN A 134 -22.28 10.06 -10.96
CA GLN A 134 -23.33 10.54 -10.07
C GLN A 134 -23.90 11.90 -10.48
N ARG A 135 -23.10 12.76 -11.15
CA ARG A 135 -23.58 14.00 -11.75
C ARG A 135 -24.32 13.80 -13.08
N GLN A 136 -24.11 12.65 -13.73
CA GLN A 136 -24.73 12.29 -15.01
C GLN A 136 -25.94 11.39 -14.85
N GLN A 137 -26.14 10.76 -13.69
CA GLN A 137 -27.43 10.18 -13.32
C GLN A 137 -28.40 11.35 -13.19
N PRO A 138 -29.39 11.49 -14.10
CA PRO A 138 -30.50 12.37 -13.83
C PRO A 138 -31.08 11.88 -12.50
N ALA A 139 -31.49 12.80 -11.63
CA ALA A 139 -32.46 12.44 -10.59
C ALA A 139 -33.54 11.59 -11.28
N ALA A 140 -34.08 10.59 -10.59
CA ALA A 140 -35.12 9.69 -11.09
C ALA A 140 -36.45 10.42 -11.42
N GLU A 141 -36.39 11.62 -12.01
CA GLU A 141 -37.37 12.70 -12.04
C GLU A 141 -37.77 13.13 -13.46
N SER A 142 -37.42 12.40 -14.51
CA SER A 142 -38.19 12.47 -15.75
C SER A 142 -38.99 11.18 -15.93
N TRP A 143 -39.92 10.94 -15.00
CA TRP A 143 -40.96 9.93 -15.17
C TRP A 143 -41.94 10.42 -16.25
N PRO A 144 -42.18 9.67 -17.33
CA PRO A 144 -42.90 10.18 -18.50
C PRO A 144 -44.43 10.21 -18.36
N PHE A 145 -44.97 9.96 -17.16
CA PHE A 145 -46.43 9.83 -16.92
C PHE A 145 -47.00 10.88 -15.94
N SER A 146 -46.30 11.99 -15.72
CA SER A 146 -46.79 13.09 -14.88
C SER A 146 -47.48 14.18 -15.71
N GLY A 147 -48.54 13.81 -16.44
CA GLY A 147 -49.35 14.71 -17.27
C GLY A 147 -50.80 14.26 -17.34
#